data_AF-A0A9X8ELG2-F1
#
_entry.id   AF-A0A9X8ELG2-F1
#
_cell.length_a   1.000
_cell.length_b   1.000
_cell.length_c   1.000
_cell.angle_alpha   90.00
_cell.angle_beta   90.00
_cell.angle_gamma   90.00
#
_symmetry.space_group_name_H-M   'P 1'
#
loop_
_entity.id
_entity.type
_entity.pdbx_description
1 polymer ?
#
loop_
_entity_poly.entity_id
_entity_poly.type
_entity_poly.pdbx_seq_one_letter_code
_entity_poly.pdbx_strand_id
1 'polypeptide(L)'
;MVVEQSELNRLFWHSRRGMLELDVLLVPFTQEVYSTLNDVDRALYVRLLTCEDQDMFGWFMERSESDDPELQRMVRMILDRVQPK
;
A
#
# COMPACT_ATOMS: atom_id res chain seq x y z
N MET A 1 18.39 -3.95 7.07
CA MET A 1 18.46 -3.29 5.74
C MET A 1 17.92 -1.88 5.88
N VAL A 2 18.75 -0.87 5.57
CA VAL A 2 18.34 0.54 5.54
C VAL A 2 17.51 0.74 4.27
N VAL A 3 16.33 1.34 4.39
CA VAL A 3 15.57 1.74 3.20
C VAL A 3 16.21 2.99 2.64
N GLU A 4 16.66 2.94 1.40
CA GLU A 4 17.21 4.11 0.73
C GLU A 4 16.13 5.19 0.61
N GLN A 5 16.44 6.42 1.04
CA GLN A 5 15.49 7.55 0.97
C GLN A 5 14.97 7.81 -0.45
N SER A 6 15.78 7.49 -1.46
CA SER A 6 15.39 7.59 -2.88
C SER A 6 14.26 6.62 -3.25
N GLU A 7 14.23 5.42 -2.67
CA GLU A 7 13.15 4.45 -2.90
C GLU A 7 11.86 4.86 -2.20
N LEU A 8 11.96 5.34 -0.95
CA LEU A 8 10.80 5.89 -0.24
C LEU A 8 10.17 7.05 -1.01
N ASN A 9 10.99 7.98 -1.52
CA ASN A 9 10.48 9.08 -2.34
C ASN A 9 9.79 8.57 -3.61
N ARG A 10 10.37 7.59 -4.30
CA ARG A 10 9.73 6.98 -5.47
C ARG A 10 8.38 6.36 -5.11
N LEU A 11 8.31 5.57 -4.05
CA LEU A 11 7.07 4.92 -3.60
C LEU A 11 6.03 5.92 -3.14
N PHE A 12 6.45 7.00 -2.46
CA PHE A 12 5.57 8.09 -2.07
C PHE A 12 4.92 8.72 -3.30
N TRP A 13 5.68 9.00 -4.36
CA TRP A 13 5.11 9.53 -5.61
C TRP A 13 4.20 8.52 -6.32
N HIS A 14 4.50 7.22 -6.30
CA HIS A 14 3.62 6.18 -6.84
C HIS A 14 2.35 5.94 -6.00
N SER A 15 2.39 6.33 -4.73
CA SER A 15 1.26 6.26 -3.81
C SER A 15 0.29 7.42 -4.00
N ARG A 16 0.74 8.53 -4.62
CA ARG A 16 -0.11 9.66 -5.00
C ARG A 16 -0.84 9.36 -6.30
N ARG A 17 -2.14 9.17 -6.20
CA ARG A 17 -3.05 8.74 -7.26
C ARG A 17 -4.10 9.81 -7.53
N GLY A 18 -4.97 9.57 -8.51
CA GLY A 18 -6.09 10.45 -8.82
C GLY A 18 -7.24 10.40 -7.81
N MET A 19 -7.21 9.45 -6.86
CA MET A 19 -8.26 9.23 -5.86
C MET A 19 -7.74 9.57 -4.46
N LEU A 20 -8.43 10.50 -3.78
CA LEU A 20 -8.02 11.01 -2.48
C LEU A 20 -8.04 9.91 -1.40
N GLU A 21 -8.96 8.97 -1.49
CA GLU A 21 -9.06 7.84 -0.57
C GLU A 21 -7.82 6.94 -0.63
N LEU A 22 -7.28 6.69 -1.82
CA LEU A 22 -6.05 5.92 -1.98
C LEU A 22 -4.85 6.69 -1.43
N ASP A 23 -4.79 8.00 -1.67
CA ASP A 23 -3.73 8.85 -1.14
C ASP A 23 -3.71 8.85 0.39
N VAL A 24 -4.89 8.97 1.02
CA VAL A 24 -5.04 8.96 2.48
C VAL A 24 -4.58 7.64 3.09
N LEU A 25 -4.69 6.52 2.36
CA LEU A 25 -4.24 5.20 2.83
C LEU A 25 -2.76 4.94 2.55
N LEU A 26 -2.33 5.11 1.29
CA LEU A 26 -1.01 4.69 0.81
C LEU A 26 0.11 5.64 1.24
N VAL A 27 -0.15 6.95 1.31
CA VAL A 27 0.85 7.96 1.68
C VAL A 27 1.39 7.76 3.11
N PRO A 28 0.54 7.76 4.17
CA PRO A 28 1.04 7.56 5.52
C PRO A 28 1.64 6.16 5.70
N PHE A 29 1.06 5.14 5.05
CA PHE A 29 1.62 3.79 5.07
C PHE A 29 3.05 3.73 4.52
N THR A 30 3.31 4.42 3.40
CA THR A 30 4.66 4.47 2.80
C THR A 30 5.66 5.18 3.71
N GLN A 31 5.25 6.28 4.35
CA GLN A 31 6.16 7.08 5.18
C GLN A 31 6.45 6.42 6.52
N GLU A 32 5.44 5.82 7.16
CA GLU A 32 5.54 5.34 8.54
C GLU A 32 5.75 3.82 8.64
N VAL A 33 5.16 3.04 7.73
CA VAL A 33 5.11 1.57 7.84
C VAL A 33 6.10 0.89 6.91
N TYR A 34 6.28 1.36 5.68
CA TYR A 34 7.13 0.68 4.69
C TYR A 34 8.56 0.44 5.18
N SER A 35 9.13 1.40 5.92
CA SER A 35 10.48 1.27 6.50
C SER A 35 10.59 0.12 7.50
N THR A 36 9.50 -0.24 8.16
CA THR A 36 9.41 -1.32 9.15
C THR A 36 9.08 -2.69 8.54
N LEU A 37 8.63 -2.73 7.28
CA LEU A 37 8.31 -3.98 6.59
C LEU A 37 9.57 -4.81 6.33
N ASN A 38 9.41 -6.13 6.31
CA ASN A 38 10.43 -7.07 5.83
C ASN A 38 10.50 -7.06 4.29
N ASP A 39 11.50 -7.71 3.71
CA ASP A 39 11.72 -7.69 2.26
C ASP A 39 10.56 -8.30 1.45
N VAL A 40 9.87 -9.30 2.00
CA VAL A 40 8.71 -9.95 1.36
C VAL A 40 7.53 -8.98 1.29
N ASP A 41 7.18 -8.38 2.42
CA ASP A 41 6.10 -7.41 2.54
C ASP A 41 6.39 -6.14 1.72
N ARG A 42 7.66 -5.71 1.63
CA ARG A 42 8.06 -4.62 0.73
C ARG A 42 7.83 -4.97 -0.74
N ALA A 43 8.20 -6.18 -1.15
CA ALA A 43 7.97 -6.64 -2.52
C ALA A 43 6.46 -6.71 -2.84
N LEU A 44 5.65 -7.19 -1.88
CA LEU A 44 4.19 -7.20 -2.00
C LEU A 44 3.61 -5.79 -2.12
N TYR A 45 4.12 -4.82 -1.34
CA TYR A 45 3.68 -3.43 -1.45
C TYR A 45 4.02 -2.81 -2.81
N VAL A 46 5.23 -3.08 -3.32
CA VAL A 46 5.62 -2.63 -4.67
C VAL A 46 4.72 -3.26 -5.73
N ARG A 47 4.42 -4.56 -5.62
CA ARG A 47 3.47 -5.25 -6.51
C ARG A 47 2.07 -4.64 -6.42
N LEU A 48 1.58 -4.33 -5.22
CA LEU A 48 0.29 -3.66 -5.02
C LEU A 48 0.24 -2.32 -5.76
N LEU A 49 1.32 -1.52 -5.67
CA LEU A 49 1.41 -0.25 -6.40
C LEU A 49 1.49 -0.42 -7.94
N THR A 50 1.71 -1.61 -8.48
CA THR A 50 1.60 -1.85 -9.92
C THR A 50 0.18 -2.19 -10.39
N CYS A 51 -0.76 -2.42 -9.46
CA CYS A 51 -2.17 -2.67 -9.76
C CYS A 51 -2.91 -1.38 -10.14
N GLU A 52 -4.06 -1.55 -10.81
CA GLU A 52 -4.93 -0.45 -11.21
C GLU A 52 -5.62 0.20 -10.00
N ASP A 53 -5.85 1.51 -10.10
CA ASP A 53 -6.49 2.30 -9.04
C ASP A 53 -7.89 1.77 -8.70
N GLN A 54 -8.63 1.30 -9.70
CA GLN A 54 -10.01 0.79 -9.50
C GLN A 54 -10.02 -0.49 -8.67
N ASP A 55 -9.10 -1.42 -8.95
CA ASP A 55 -8.99 -2.69 -8.23
C ASP A 55 -8.58 -2.44 -6.78
N MET A 56 -7.52 -1.65 -6.59
CA MET A 56 -7.07 -1.27 -5.25
C MET A 56 -8.16 -0.57 -4.46
N PHE A 57 -8.88 0.37 -5.07
CA PHE A 57 -9.99 1.06 -4.42
C PHE A 57 -11.10 0.08 -4.01
N GLY A 58 -11.43 -0.88 -4.88
CA GLY A 58 -12.37 -1.95 -4.56
C GLY A 58 -11.93 -2.79 -3.35
N TRP A 59 -10.64 -3.15 -3.29
CA TRP A 59 -10.07 -3.92 -2.19
C TRP A 59 -10.03 -3.13 -0.88
N PHE A 60 -9.65 -1.85 -0.92
CA PHE A 60 -9.62 -0.97 0.25
C PHE A 60 -11.01 -0.64 0.79
N MET A 61 -12.03 -0.62 -0.08
CA MET A 61 -13.42 -0.42 0.32
C MET A 61 -14.10 -1.71 0.76
N GLU A 62 -13.36 -2.83 0.86
CA GLU A 62 -13.87 -4.17 1.19
C GLU A 62 -15.03 -4.61 0.28
N ARG A 63 -15.08 -4.08 -0.95
CA ARG A 63 -16.11 -4.40 -1.96
C ARG A 63 -15.71 -5.57 -2.85
N SER A 64 -14.41 -5.77 -3.01
CA SER A 64 -13.80 -6.87 -3.74
C SER A 64 -12.57 -7.37 -2.99
N GLU A 65 -12.07 -8.54 -3.38
CA GLU A 65 -10.82 -9.10 -2.86
C GLU A 65 -9.85 -9.34 -4.02
N SER A 66 -8.54 -9.30 -3.71
CA SER A 66 -7.52 -9.68 -4.69
C SER A 66 -7.51 -11.19 -4.86
N ASP A 67 -7.36 -11.66 -6.11
CA ASP A 67 -7.18 -13.08 -6.42
C ASP A 67 -5.87 -13.64 -5.83
N ASP A 68 -4.90 -12.76 -5.56
CA ASP A 68 -3.66 -13.10 -4.87
C ASP A 68 -3.83 -12.93 -3.35
N PRO A 69 -3.80 -14.03 -2.57
CA PRO A 69 -3.98 -13.97 -1.12
C PRO A 69 -2.87 -13.19 -0.41
N GLU A 70 -1.67 -13.10 -1.00
CA GLU A 70 -0.58 -12.30 -0.43
C GLU A 70 -0.83 -10.80 -0.61
N LEU A 71 -1.36 -10.38 -1.77
CA LEU A 71 -1.80 -9.00 -1.99
C LEU A 71 -3.00 -8.65 -1.11
N GLN A 72 -3.97 -9.55 -0.98
CA GLN A 72 -5.12 -9.34 -0.09
C GLN A 72 -4.68 -9.18 1.36
N ARG A 73 -3.69 -9.94 1.81
CA ARG A 73 -3.07 -9.78 3.14
C ARG A 73 -2.42 -8.40 3.31
N MET A 74 -1.72 -7.90 2.29
CA MET A 74 -1.12 -6.56 2.31
C MET A 74 -2.19 -5.46 2.41
N VAL A 75 -3.27 -5.55 1.61
CA VAL A 75 -4.39 -4.61 1.66
C VAL A 75 -4.98 -4.54 3.07
N ARG A 76 -5.27 -5.70 3.68
CA ARG A 76 -5.79 -5.77 5.05
C ARG A 76 -4.83 -5.17 6.08
N MET A 77 -3.53 -5.36 5.92
CA MET A 77 -2.52 -4.77 6.80
C MET A 77 -2.52 -3.22 6.72
N ILE A 78 -2.67 -2.67 5.52
CA ILE A 78 -2.77 -1.22 5.31
C ILE A 78 -4.06 -0.69 5.96
N LEU A 79 -5.20 -1.35 5.74
CA LEU A 79 -6.48 -0.95 6.34
C LEU A 79 -6.44 -0.95 7.87
N ASP A 80 -5.94 -2.02 8.48
CA ASP A 80 -5.84 -2.16 9.94
C ASP A 80 -4.90 -1.11 10.56
N ARG A 81 -3.92 -0.63 9.79
CA ARG A 81 -2.99 0.42 10.24
C ARG A 81 -3.52 1.83 10.08
N VAL A 82 -4.26 2.12 9.00
CA VAL A 82 -4.69 3.49 8.69
C VAL A 82 -6.08 3.80 9.24
N GLN A 83 -6.94 2.82 9.48
CA GLN A 83 -8.21 3.06 10.16
C GLN A 83 -7.97 3.25 11.67
N PRO A 84 -8.15 4.46 12.22
CA PRO A 84 -8.22 4.61 13.68
C PRO A 84 -9.49 3.90 14.17
N LYS A 85 -9.36 3.09 15.24
CA LYS A 85 -10.49 2.55 15.99
C LYS A 85 -11.39 3.65 16.55
#